data_AF-A0A5E3W9Q9-F1
#
_entry.id   AF-A0A5E3W9Q9-F1
#
_cell.length_a   1.000
_cell.length_b   1.000
_cell.length_c   1.000
_cell.angle_alpha   90.00
_cell.angle_beta   90.00
_cell.angle_gamma   90.00
#
_symmetry.space_group_name_H-M   'P 1'
#
loop_
_entity.id
_entity.type
_entity.pdbx_description
1 polymer ?
#
loop_
_entity_poly.entity_id
_entity_poly.type
_entity_poly.pdbx_seq_one_letter_code
_entity_poly.pdbx_strand_id
1 'polypeptide(L)'
;MASKTIGRPIWMYANDWRLLRGMKDALEGLIRAKDLGIAYHDVGPYSIILAERGAQGPLGYIVDLDCADFAANVAPDDGKQKSASTSASGTLPFLATEVLAANAVGQHFAQTFDHDAESFAYILSYAVLRRCITLAEKGVMQPEFRDAKNAGAHRLLMTEYKAIFGGASYEVLQRSRGRAGGHFNWPASIANTPAGLSWMRVYGPKESLFDLFATLGEVQMEVIGAHIKAVKKSSKKRLYATAPQETPAIPPFTHPALITFEQVKEHFDTALQTVSQNEPEMLLQEGERPEADEENDEDGETDEDDEDDKDDDEESG
;
A
#
# COMPACT_ATOMS: atom_id res chain seq x y z
N MET A 1 28.81 12.62 13.66
CA MET A 1 27.91 11.68 14.35
C MET A 1 26.90 11.20 13.32
N ALA A 2 26.92 9.92 12.96
CA ALA A 2 25.88 9.35 12.10
C ALA A 2 24.54 9.38 12.88
N SER A 3 23.49 9.95 12.28
CA SER A 3 22.16 9.93 12.88
C SER A 3 21.65 8.49 12.89
N LYS A 4 21.51 7.90 14.08
CA LYS A 4 20.88 6.59 14.23
C LYS A 4 19.43 6.70 13.72
N THR A 5 19.08 5.91 12.70
CA THR A 5 17.72 5.88 12.17
C THR A 5 16.76 5.36 13.24
N ILE A 6 15.64 6.05 13.44
CA ILE A 6 14.64 5.71 14.46
C ILE A 6 13.79 4.49 14.03
N GLY A 7 13.84 4.14 12.74
CA GLY A 7 13.18 2.97 12.19
C GLY A 7 13.38 2.86 10.68
N ARG A 8 12.60 1.96 10.07
CA ARG A 8 12.67 1.64 8.64
C ARG A 8 11.32 1.85 7.96
N PRO A 9 11.30 2.17 6.65
CA PRO A 9 10.05 2.23 5.91
C PRO A 9 9.32 0.88 5.89
N ILE A 10 7.99 0.92 5.80
CA ILE A 10 7.11 -0.26 5.93
C ILE A 10 7.41 -1.40 4.93
N TRP A 11 7.89 -1.10 3.72
CA TRP A 11 8.24 -2.11 2.71
C TRP A 11 9.60 -2.79 2.93
N MET A 12 10.38 -2.35 3.92
CA MET A 12 11.67 -2.95 4.31
C MET A 12 11.52 -3.92 5.49
N TYR A 13 10.32 -4.43 5.72
CA TYR A 13 10.02 -5.38 6.78
C TYR A 13 10.83 -6.68 6.65
N ALA A 14 11.27 -7.24 7.78
CA ALA A 14 12.11 -8.44 7.77
C ALA A 14 11.33 -9.69 7.33
N ASN A 15 10.15 -9.91 7.90
CA ASN A 15 9.28 -11.04 7.65
C ASN A 15 7.79 -10.66 7.82
N ASP A 16 6.88 -11.49 7.32
CA ASP A 16 5.45 -11.20 7.27
C ASP A 16 4.87 -10.94 8.67
N TRP A 17 5.39 -11.60 9.71
CA TRP A 17 5.01 -11.33 11.10
C TRP A 17 5.33 -9.89 11.51
N ARG A 18 6.56 -9.40 11.27
CA ARG A 18 6.93 -8.01 11.61
C ARG A 18 6.11 -7.00 10.82
N LEU A 19 5.79 -7.28 9.56
CA LEU A 19 4.89 -6.43 8.78
C LEU A 19 3.51 -6.37 9.42
N LEU A 20 2.88 -7.52 9.65
CA LEU A 20 1.53 -7.60 10.20
C LEU A 20 1.44 -6.99 11.58
N ARG A 21 2.43 -7.27 12.45
CA ARG A 21 2.48 -6.72 13.80
C ARG A 21 2.71 -5.20 13.78
N GLY A 22 3.67 -4.73 12.98
CA GLY A 22 3.93 -3.29 12.84
C GLY A 22 2.76 -2.53 12.24
N MET A 23 2.10 -3.07 11.21
CA MET A 23 0.87 -2.51 10.67
C MET A 23 -0.24 -2.49 11.73
N LYS A 24 -0.45 -3.56 12.49
CA LYS A 24 -1.43 -3.56 13.57
C LYS A 24 -1.15 -2.47 14.61
N ASP A 25 0.10 -2.30 15.03
CA ASP A 25 0.48 -1.25 15.99
C ASP A 25 0.23 0.16 15.42
N ALA A 26 0.55 0.39 14.14
CA ALA A 26 0.26 1.65 13.45
C ALA A 26 -1.25 1.90 13.31
N LEU A 27 -2.04 0.85 13.04
CA LEU A 27 -3.50 0.88 13.00
C LEU A 27 -4.11 1.27 14.35
N GLU A 28 -3.58 0.72 15.45
CA GLU A 28 -3.97 1.12 16.80
C GLU A 28 -3.68 2.62 17.06
N GLY A 29 -2.57 3.14 16.51
CA GLY A 29 -2.27 4.56 16.49
C GLY A 29 -3.31 5.40 15.74
N LEU A 30 -3.73 4.96 14.54
CA LEU A 30 -4.78 5.62 13.76
C LEU A 30 -6.15 5.57 14.46
N ILE A 31 -6.51 4.42 15.05
CA ILE A 31 -7.74 4.30 15.86
C ILE A 31 -7.70 5.27 17.03
N ARG A 32 -6.55 5.37 17.71
CA ARG A 32 -6.38 6.34 18.80
C ARG A 32 -6.51 7.79 18.32
N ALA A 33 -6.00 8.10 17.14
CA ALA A 33 -6.18 9.42 16.52
C ALA A 33 -7.67 9.71 16.25
N LYS A 34 -8.41 8.75 15.67
CA LYS A 34 -9.87 8.82 15.48
C LYS A 34 -10.61 9.08 16.80
N ASP A 35 -10.26 8.37 17.88
CA ASP A 35 -10.86 8.56 19.21
C ASP A 35 -10.61 9.98 19.77
N LEU A 36 -9.50 10.59 19.40
CA LEU A 36 -9.15 11.96 19.75
C LEU A 36 -9.75 12.99 18.77
N GLY A 37 -10.50 12.53 17.77
CA GLY A 37 -11.09 13.35 16.73
C GLY A 37 -10.07 13.90 15.73
N ILE A 38 -9.01 13.15 15.43
CA ILE A 38 -7.96 13.52 14.47
C ILE A 38 -8.06 12.58 13.26
N ALA A 39 -8.34 13.13 12.07
CA ALA A 39 -8.29 12.41 10.80
C ALA A 39 -6.98 12.75 10.09
N TYR A 40 -6.29 11.76 9.54
CA TYR A 40 -4.96 11.95 8.96
C TYR A 40 -5.02 12.53 7.54
N HIS A 41 -5.95 12.06 6.72
CA HIS A 41 -6.17 12.43 5.32
C HIS A 41 -5.00 12.19 4.34
N ASP A 42 -3.78 11.95 4.83
CA ASP A 42 -2.60 11.60 4.02
C ASP A 42 -1.89 10.33 4.54
N VAL A 43 -2.68 9.29 4.80
CA VAL A 43 -2.14 7.96 5.13
C VAL A 43 -1.44 7.38 3.90
N GLY A 44 -0.12 7.55 3.84
CA GLY A 44 0.76 7.05 2.77
C GLY A 44 1.83 6.10 3.29
N PRO A 45 2.55 5.37 2.41
CA PRO A 45 3.55 4.38 2.84
C PRO A 45 4.74 5.00 3.58
N TYR A 46 4.97 6.31 3.44
CA TYR A 46 6.00 7.07 4.16
C TYR A 46 5.54 7.52 5.55
N SER A 47 4.23 7.53 5.80
CA SER A 47 3.65 7.84 7.11
C SER A 47 3.74 6.66 8.08
N ILE A 48 4.16 5.46 7.63
CA ILE A 48 4.29 4.29 8.49
C ILE A 48 5.76 3.87 8.60
N ILE A 49 6.27 3.87 9.84
CA ILE A 49 7.64 3.48 10.17
C ILE A 49 7.61 2.23 11.03
N LEU A 50 8.43 1.24 10.66
CA LEU A 50 8.71 0.07 11.48
C LEU A 50 9.86 0.34 12.44
N ALA A 51 9.70 -0.06 13.69
CA ALA A 51 10.73 0.02 14.70
C ALA A 51 11.95 -0.84 14.30
N GLU A 52 13.14 -0.38 14.69
CA GLU A 52 14.35 -1.21 14.60
C GLU A 52 14.20 -2.50 15.40
N ARG A 53 15.05 -3.47 15.06
CA ARG A 53 15.08 -4.75 15.76
C ARG A 53 15.47 -4.55 17.23
N GLY A 54 14.78 -5.24 18.14
CA GLY A 54 15.02 -5.13 19.58
C GLY A 54 14.51 -3.85 20.24
N ALA A 55 13.82 -2.96 19.50
CA ALA A 55 13.16 -1.81 20.10
C ALA A 55 12.13 -2.26 21.16
N GLN A 56 12.10 -1.55 22.29
CA GLN A 56 11.07 -1.73 23.31
C GLN A 56 9.83 -0.92 22.92
N GLY A 57 8.67 -1.57 22.85
CA GLY A 57 7.39 -0.91 22.55
C GLY A 57 6.76 -1.36 21.22
N PRO A 58 5.87 -0.54 20.63
CA PRO A 58 5.24 -0.82 19.35
C PRO A 58 6.26 -1.08 18.23
N LEU A 59 5.94 -2.02 17.34
CA LEU A 59 6.75 -2.33 16.16
C LEU A 59 6.44 -1.44 14.96
N GLY A 60 5.31 -0.74 14.97
CA GLY A 60 4.97 0.20 13.90
C GLY A 60 4.34 1.46 14.45
N TYR A 61 4.64 2.56 13.78
CA TYR A 61 4.22 3.90 14.15
C TYR A 61 3.62 4.57 12.91
N ILE A 62 2.49 5.23 13.11
CA ILE A 62 2.00 6.24 12.19
C ILE A 62 2.63 7.59 12.56
N VAL A 63 3.20 8.27 11.59
CA VAL A 63 3.86 9.58 11.70
C VAL A 63 3.29 10.53 10.65
N ASP A 64 3.78 11.76 10.62
CA ASP A 64 3.37 12.79 9.66
C ASP A 64 1.90 13.21 9.80
N LEU A 65 1.69 14.29 10.55
CA LEU A 65 0.38 14.87 10.86
C LEU A 65 0.14 16.18 10.09
N ASP A 66 0.97 16.50 9.10
CA ASP A 66 0.95 17.81 8.44
C ASP A 66 -0.35 18.07 7.66
N CYS A 67 -1.01 17.00 7.21
CA CYS A 67 -2.31 17.03 6.53
C CYS A 67 -3.50 16.71 7.46
N ALA A 68 -3.26 16.48 8.75
CA ALA A 68 -4.30 16.04 9.67
C ALA A 68 -5.32 17.15 9.96
N ASP A 69 -6.58 16.75 10.13
CA ASP A 69 -7.69 17.64 10.46
C ASP A 69 -8.41 17.17 11.73
N PHE A 70 -9.12 18.09 12.38
CA PHE A 70 -9.85 17.83 13.62
C PHE A 70 -11.33 17.60 13.35
N ALA A 71 -12.01 16.84 14.21
CA ALA A 71 -13.39 16.38 14.07
C ALA A 71 -14.42 17.49 13.80
N ALA A 72 -14.12 18.75 14.15
CA ALA A 72 -14.95 19.90 13.79
C ALA A 72 -15.13 20.07 12.27
N ASN A 73 -14.12 19.66 11.49
CA ASN A 73 -13.99 19.81 10.05
C ASN A 73 -14.15 18.49 9.28
N VAL A 74 -14.05 17.34 9.96
CA VAL A 74 -14.26 16.00 9.40
C VAL A 74 -15.76 15.77 9.15
N ALA A 75 -16.10 15.12 8.02
CA ALA A 75 -17.50 14.76 7.76
C ALA A 75 -18.01 13.75 8.81
N PRO A 76 -19.23 13.93 9.32
CA PRO A 76 -19.86 12.90 10.13
C PRO A 76 -20.05 11.62 9.30
N ASP A 77 -19.89 10.48 9.97
CA ASP A 77 -20.04 9.14 9.39
C ASP A 77 -21.50 8.83 8.97
N ASP A 78 -22.44 9.74 9.25
CA ASP A 78 -23.86 9.62 8.91
C ASP A 78 -24.19 10.00 7.45
N GLY A 79 -23.17 10.22 6.62
CA GLY A 79 -23.32 10.55 5.19
C GLY A 79 -23.85 11.96 4.92
N LYS A 80 -24.00 12.81 5.94
CA LYS A 80 -24.37 14.22 5.75
C LYS A 80 -23.12 15.05 5.49
N GLN A 81 -22.80 15.22 4.21
CA GLN A 81 -21.73 16.12 3.76
C GLN A 81 -22.02 17.55 4.23
N LYS A 82 -21.17 18.09 5.13
CA LYS A 82 -21.03 19.54 5.28
C LYS A 82 -20.32 20.04 4.02
N SER A 83 -20.72 21.20 3.49
CA SER A 83 -19.98 21.87 2.42
C SER A 83 -18.68 22.45 2.98
N ALA A 84 -17.72 21.60 3.33
CA ALA A 84 -16.36 22.01 3.64
C ALA A 84 -15.55 22.05 2.33
N SER A 85 -14.92 23.21 2.10
CA SER A 85 -14.23 23.61 0.89
C SER A 85 -12.75 23.18 0.93
N THR A 86 -12.49 21.88 0.97
CA THR A 86 -11.12 21.37 0.83
C THR A 86 -11.05 20.44 -0.37
N SER A 87 -10.14 20.76 -1.30
CA SER A 87 -9.65 19.78 -2.28
C SER A 87 -9.07 18.62 -1.48
N ALA A 88 -9.44 17.39 -1.80
CA ALA A 88 -8.95 16.24 -1.04
C ALA A 88 -7.41 16.24 -1.06
N SER A 89 -6.81 16.19 0.12
CA SER A 89 -5.37 16.02 0.30
C SER A 89 -5.03 14.53 0.30
N GLY A 90 -3.77 14.22 0.02
CA GLY A 90 -3.23 12.90 0.23
C GLY A 90 -2.41 12.36 -0.94
N THR A 91 -1.67 11.30 -0.65
CA THR A 91 -0.81 10.62 -1.63
C THR A 91 -1.67 9.87 -2.65
N LEU A 92 -1.77 10.41 -3.87
CA LEU A 92 -2.73 10.03 -4.92
C LEU A 92 -2.97 8.50 -5.10
N PRO A 93 -1.95 7.61 -5.21
CA PRO A 93 -2.17 6.17 -5.35
C PRO A 93 -2.82 5.47 -4.14
N PHE A 94 -2.89 6.12 -2.99
CA PHE A 94 -3.42 5.59 -1.73
C PHE A 94 -4.74 6.22 -1.34
N LEU A 95 -5.23 7.22 -2.08
CA LEU A 95 -6.54 7.80 -1.81
C LEU A 95 -7.65 6.75 -1.88
N ALA A 96 -8.61 6.88 -0.97
CA ALA A 96 -9.78 6.04 -0.92
C ALA A 96 -10.63 6.18 -2.21
N THR A 97 -11.39 5.13 -2.52
CA THR A 97 -12.15 5.01 -3.78
C THR A 97 -13.16 6.14 -3.93
N GLU A 98 -13.84 6.51 -2.84
CA GLU A 98 -14.81 7.59 -2.85
C GLU A 98 -14.15 8.96 -3.06
N VAL A 99 -12.98 9.18 -2.45
CA VAL A 99 -12.17 10.38 -2.63
C VAL A 99 -11.73 10.52 -4.09
N LEU A 100 -11.20 9.45 -4.69
CA LEU A 100 -10.82 9.44 -6.10
C LEU A 100 -12.02 9.75 -7.01
N ALA A 101 -13.18 9.16 -6.73
CA ALA A 101 -14.40 9.36 -7.51
C ALA A 101 -14.91 10.80 -7.45
N ALA A 102 -14.92 11.41 -6.25
CA ALA A 102 -15.35 12.78 -6.08
C ALA A 102 -14.41 13.77 -6.79
N ASN A 103 -13.10 13.57 -6.67
CA ASN A 103 -12.12 14.44 -7.33
C ASN A 103 -12.15 14.32 -8.86
N ALA A 104 -12.37 13.11 -9.40
CA ALA A 104 -12.50 12.88 -10.84
C ALA A 104 -13.65 13.67 -11.50
N VAL A 105 -14.67 14.06 -10.72
CA VAL A 105 -15.80 14.88 -11.20
C VAL A 105 -15.79 16.31 -10.65
N GLY A 106 -14.71 16.72 -9.99
CA GLY A 106 -14.57 18.06 -9.39
C GLY A 106 -15.57 18.35 -8.27
N GLN A 107 -16.06 17.32 -7.58
CA GLN A 107 -17.01 17.46 -6.48
C GLN A 107 -16.29 17.79 -5.17
N HIS A 108 -16.81 18.77 -4.41
CA HIS A 108 -16.38 19.01 -3.04
C HIS A 108 -16.68 17.79 -2.16
N PHE A 109 -15.67 17.34 -1.44
CA PHE A 109 -15.73 16.11 -0.68
C PHE A 109 -15.01 16.29 0.65
N ALA A 110 -15.71 16.00 1.74
CA ALA A 110 -15.12 15.97 3.06
C ALA A 110 -14.74 14.54 3.40
N GLN A 111 -13.44 14.31 3.61
CA GLN A 111 -12.93 13.01 4.03
C GLN A 111 -13.45 12.68 5.45
N THR A 112 -13.86 11.43 5.64
CA THR A 112 -14.12 10.77 6.93
C THR A 112 -12.90 9.98 7.40
N PHE A 113 -12.94 9.55 8.66
CA PHE A 113 -11.92 8.66 9.26
C PHE A 113 -11.78 7.33 8.51
N ASP A 114 -12.84 6.78 7.93
CA ASP A 114 -12.77 5.47 7.29
C ASP A 114 -12.02 5.51 5.93
N HIS A 115 -11.82 6.70 5.36
CA HIS A 115 -10.90 6.82 4.22
C HIS A 115 -9.45 6.54 4.64
N ASP A 116 -9.05 6.92 5.86
CA ASP A 116 -7.72 6.59 6.38
C ASP A 116 -7.56 5.07 6.52
N ALA A 117 -8.63 4.35 6.91
CA ALA A 117 -8.64 2.89 6.98
C ALA A 117 -8.50 2.23 5.59
N GLU A 118 -9.19 2.75 4.58
CA GLU A 118 -9.03 2.28 3.19
C GLU A 118 -7.61 2.55 2.64
N SER A 119 -7.09 3.76 2.86
CA SER A 119 -5.70 4.10 2.51
C SER A 119 -4.69 3.19 3.20
N PHE A 120 -4.91 2.89 4.48
CA PHE A 120 -4.11 1.97 5.26
C PHE A 120 -4.06 0.56 4.66
N ALA A 121 -5.21 0.04 4.21
CA ALA A 121 -5.27 -1.26 3.53
C ALA A 121 -4.46 -1.24 2.22
N TYR A 122 -4.51 -0.16 1.43
CA TYR A 122 -3.69 -0.05 0.21
C TYR A 122 -2.18 -0.06 0.50
N ILE A 123 -1.75 0.48 1.64
CA ILE A 123 -0.34 0.45 2.04
C ILE A 123 0.14 -0.99 2.29
N LEU A 124 -0.70 -1.88 2.83
CA LEU A 124 -0.34 -3.30 2.98
C LEU A 124 0.01 -3.92 1.62
N SER A 125 -0.88 -3.74 0.63
CA SER A 125 -0.66 -4.27 -0.73
C SER A 125 0.60 -3.68 -1.36
N TYR A 126 0.81 -2.38 -1.20
CA TYR A 126 2.02 -1.70 -1.66
C TYR A 126 3.30 -2.25 -1.02
N ALA A 127 3.31 -2.41 0.31
CA ALA A 127 4.49 -2.83 1.05
C ALA A 127 4.96 -4.22 0.61
N VAL A 128 4.02 -5.18 0.51
CA VAL A 128 4.31 -6.55 0.09
C VAL A 128 4.73 -6.58 -1.39
N LEU A 129 3.97 -5.92 -2.27
CA LEU A 129 4.28 -5.91 -3.70
C LEU A 129 5.65 -5.28 -3.98
N ARG A 130 5.98 -4.16 -3.31
CA ARG A 130 7.28 -3.50 -3.42
C ARG A 130 8.43 -4.38 -2.90
N ARG A 131 8.23 -5.11 -1.80
CA ARG A 131 9.21 -6.09 -1.33
C ARG A 131 9.42 -7.18 -2.39
N CYS A 132 8.36 -7.76 -2.92
CA CYS A 132 8.45 -8.81 -3.93
C CYS A 132 9.17 -8.33 -5.19
N ILE A 133 8.87 -7.12 -5.68
CA ILE A 133 9.58 -6.50 -6.82
C ILE A 133 11.07 -6.42 -6.52
N THR A 134 11.44 -5.93 -5.33
CA THR A 134 12.85 -5.73 -5.00
C THR A 134 13.60 -7.06 -4.85
N LEU A 135 12.95 -8.09 -4.29
CA LEU A 135 13.50 -9.44 -4.25
C LEU A 135 13.69 -10.01 -5.66
N ALA A 136 12.70 -9.87 -6.54
CA ALA A 136 12.79 -10.37 -7.91
C ALA A 136 13.83 -9.62 -8.77
N GLU A 137 14.05 -8.33 -8.50
CA GLU A 137 15.05 -7.50 -9.19
C GLU A 137 16.46 -7.79 -8.69
N LYS A 138 16.66 -7.71 -7.37
CA LYS A 138 18.00 -7.67 -6.77
C LYS A 138 18.41 -9.02 -6.18
N GLY A 139 17.50 -9.82 -5.65
CA GLY A 139 17.80 -11.02 -4.86
C GLY A 139 18.46 -10.72 -3.50
N VAL A 140 19.26 -9.66 -3.38
CA VAL A 140 20.19 -9.47 -2.25
C VAL A 140 19.61 -8.75 -1.03
N MET A 141 18.30 -8.46 -0.97
CA MET A 141 17.73 -7.71 0.17
C MET A 141 17.99 -8.41 1.52
N GLN A 142 18.12 -9.74 1.53
CA GLN A 142 18.54 -10.53 2.69
C GLN A 142 19.40 -11.73 2.21
N PRO A 143 20.46 -12.15 2.92
CA PRO A 143 21.33 -13.25 2.50
C PRO A 143 20.60 -14.55 2.12
N GLU A 144 19.50 -14.84 2.79
CA GLU A 144 18.60 -15.98 2.56
C GLU A 144 17.85 -15.93 1.22
N PHE A 145 17.83 -14.78 0.55
CA PHE A 145 17.08 -14.57 -0.70
C PHE A 145 17.97 -14.30 -1.90
N ARG A 146 19.29 -14.53 -1.83
CA ARG A 146 20.22 -14.32 -2.96
C ARG A 146 19.71 -14.93 -4.28
N ASP A 147 19.05 -16.08 -4.20
CA ASP A 147 18.49 -16.81 -5.35
C ASP A 147 17.10 -16.32 -5.80
N ALA A 148 16.57 -15.25 -5.20
CA ALA A 148 15.26 -14.69 -5.54
C ALA A 148 15.24 -13.87 -6.83
N LYS A 149 16.42 -13.49 -7.36
CA LYS A 149 16.51 -12.72 -8.60
C LYS A 149 15.88 -13.48 -9.76
N ASN A 150 14.82 -12.93 -10.34
CA ASN A 150 14.07 -13.56 -11.41
C ASN A 150 13.42 -12.50 -12.31
N ALA A 151 13.96 -12.34 -13.53
CA ALA A 151 13.47 -11.35 -14.49
C ALA A 151 12.02 -11.59 -14.96
N GLY A 152 11.57 -12.85 -14.98
CA GLY A 152 10.20 -13.21 -15.33
C GLY A 152 9.21 -12.75 -14.25
N ALA A 153 9.47 -13.13 -13.00
CA ALA A 153 8.68 -12.71 -11.85
C ALA A 153 8.68 -11.18 -11.69
N HIS A 154 9.85 -10.54 -11.81
CA HIS A 154 9.99 -9.08 -11.74
C HIS A 154 9.08 -8.38 -12.76
N ARG A 155 9.06 -8.84 -14.01
CA ARG A 155 8.20 -8.28 -15.06
C ARG A 155 6.71 -8.38 -14.73
N LEU A 156 6.28 -9.53 -14.21
CA LEU A 156 4.89 -9.75 -13.82
C LEU A 156 4.50 -8.84 -12.64
N LEU A 157 5.31 -8.82 -11.58
CA LEU A 157 5.11 -7.98 -10.40
C LEU A 157 5.09 -6.48 -10.76
N MET A 158 5.99 -6.04 -11.63
CA MET A 158 6.04 -4.66 -12.09
C MET A 158 4.83 -4.29 -12.98
N THR A 159 4.27 -5.26 -13.71
CA THR A 159 3.04 -5.04 -14.47
C THR A 159 1.87 -4.78 -13.53
N GLU A 160 1.73 -5.58 -12.47
CA GLU A 160 0.70 -5.39 -11.44
C GLU A 160 0.90 -4.06 -10.69
N TYR A 161 2.12 -3.75 -10.25
CA TYR A 161 2.37 -2.49 -9.54
C TYR A 161 2.02 -1.27 -10.40
N LYS A 162 2.40 -1.26 -11.68
CA LYS A 162 2.03 -0.14 -12.57
C LYS A 162 0.52 -0.05 -12.77
N ALA A 163 -0.17 -1.20 -12.84
CA ALA A 163 -1.62 -1.24 -12.98
C ALA A 163 -2.36 -0.69 -11.73
N ILE A 164 -1.79 -0.90 -10.55
CA ILE A 164 -2.40 -0.60 -9.24
C ILE A 164 -1.99 0.81 -8.76
N PHE A 165 -0.69 1.12 -8.78
CA PHE A 165 -0.10 2.33 -8.20
C PHE A 165 0.52 3.29 -9.23
N GLY A 166 0.59 2.92 -10.52
CA GLY A 166 1.24 3.73 -11.56
C GLY A 166 0.37 4.81 -12.20
N GLY A 167 -0.88 4.97 -11.76
CA GLY A 167 -1.79 5.97 -12.30
C GLY A 167 -1.40 7.40 -11.91
N ALA A 168 -1.38 8.32 -12.87
CA ALA A 168 -1.04 9.73 -12.67
C ALA A 168 -2.27 10.66 -12.53
N SER A 169 -3.49 10.12 -12.54
CA SER A 169 -4.73 10.90 -12.40
C SER A 169 -5.79 10.15 -11.59
N TYR A 170 -6.76 10.90 -11.05
CA TYR A 170 -7.89 10.36 -10.30
C TYR A 170 -8.68 9.32 -11.11
N GLU A 171 -8.95 9.60 -12.39
CA GLU A 171 -9.74 8.71 -13.26
C GLU A 171 -9.00 7.41 -13.55
N VAL A 172 -7.69 7.48 -13.77
CA VAL A 172 -6.87 6.28 -14.05
C VAL A 172 -6.86 5.38 -12.82
N LEU A 173 -6.67 5.96 -11.64
CA LEU A 173 -6.66 5.19 -10.39
C LEU A 173 -8.05 4.68 -10.02
N GLN A 174 -9.11 5.46 -10.20
CA GLN A 174 -10.47 5.00 -9.98
C GLN A 174 -10.80 3.78 -10.86
N ARG A 175 -10.42 3.82 -12.16
CA ARG A 175 -10.57 2.65 -13.05
C ARG A 175 -9.72 1.45 -12.60
N SER A 176 -8.54 1.69 -12.03
CA SER A 176 -7.70 0.62 -11.47
C SER A 176 -8.38 -0.10 -10.29
N ARG A 177 -9.13 0.64 -9.44
CA ARG A 177 -9.90 0.06 -8.32
C ARG A 177 -11.00 -0.88 -8.79
N GLY A 178 -11.61 -0.58 -9.94
CA GLY A 178 -12.72 -1.36 -10.52
C GLY A 178 -12.34 -2.65 -11.26
N ARG A 179 -11.06 -3.04 -11.32
CA ARG A 179 -10.64 -4.29 -11.97
C ARG A 179 -11.09 -5.51 -11.15
N ALA A 180 -11.32 -6.64 -11.82
CA ALA A 180 -11.66 -7.90 -11.15
C ALA A 180 -10.56 -8.28 -10.14
N GLY A 181 -10.89 -8.24 -8.84
CA GLY A 181 -9.98 -8.50 -7.74
C GLY A 181 -9.19 -7.28 -7.21
N GLY A 182 -9.33 -6.11 -7.84
CA GLY A 182 -8.88 -4.84 -7.31
C GLY A 182 -7.40 -4.78 -6.87
N HIS A 183 -7.13 -4.08 -5.77
CA HIS A 183 -5.78 -3.81 -5.24
C HIS A 183 -5.14 -4.99 -4.52
N PHE A 184 -5.92 -6.03 -4.25
CA PHE A 184 -5.52 -7.11 -3.37
C PHE A 184 -5.39 -8.46 -4.10
N ASN A 185 -5.86 -8.58 -5.35
CA ASN A 185 -5.80 -9.83 -6.11
C ASN A 185 -4.49 -10.05 -6.89
N TRP A 186 -3.53 -9.13 -6.83
CA TRP A 186 -2.26 -9.29 -7.52
C TRP A 186 -1.52 -10.59 -7.16
N PRO A 187 -1.52 -11.11 -5.90
CA PRO A 187 -0.80 -12.35 -5.59
C PRO A 187 -1.34 -13.54 -6.40
N ALA A 188 -2.68 -13.64 -6.52
CA ALA A 188 -3.33 -14.66 -7.32
C ALA A 188 -3.07 -14.45 -8.83
N SER A 189 -3.08 -13.20 -9.31
CA SER A 189 -2.74 -12.87 -10.70
C SER A 189 -1.35 -13.38 -11.09
N ILE A 190 -0.34 -13.14 -10.25
CA ILE A 190 1.04 -13.61 -10.48
C ILE A 190 1.11 -15.14 -10.43
N ALA A 191 0.45 -15.75 -9.44
CA ALA A 191 0.42 -17.21 -9.24
C ALA A 191 -0.29 -17.99 -10.35
N ASN A 192 -1.07 -17.34 -11.22
CA ASN A 192 -1.72 -17.97 -12.37
C ASN A 192 -0.76 -18.28 -13.53
N THR A 193 0.49 -17.84 -13.47
CA THR A 193 1.52 -18.18 -14.47
C THR A 193 2.48 -19.21 -13.89
N PRO A 194 2.98 -20.20 -14.66
CA PRO A 194 3.95 -21.17 -14.14
C PRO A 194 5.21 -20.53 -13.55
N ALA A 195 5.72 -19.48 -14.21
CA ALA A 195 6.90 -18.73 -13.76
C ALA A 195 6.64 -17.90 -12.50
N GLY A 196 5.45 -17.31 -12.38
CA GLY A 196 5.05 -16.58 -11.18
C GLY A 196 4.76 -17.51 -10.01
N LEU A 197 4.09 -18.64 -10.25
CA LEU A 197 3.74 -19.61 -9.21
C LEU A 197 4.97 -20.19 -8.52
N SER A 198 5.98 -20.62 -9.28
CA SER A 198 7.20 -21.20 -8.71
C SER A 198 7.95 -20.18 -7.86
N TRP A 199 8.01 -18.92 -8.30
CA TRP A 199 8.64 -17.84 -7.56
C TRP A 199 7.85 -17.45 -6.30
N MET A 200 6.54 -17.25 -6.43
CA MET A 200 5.66 -16.86 -5.33
C MET A 200 5.63 -17.88 -4.19
N ARG A 201 5.71 -19.18 -4.51
CA ARG A 201 5.79 -20.25 -3.49
C ARG A 201 7.00 -20.13 -2.58
N VAL A 202 8.12 -19.61 -3.09
CA VAL A 202 9.38 -19.53 -2.34
C VAL A 202 9.53 -18.15 -1.71
N TYR A 203 9.32 -17.09 -2.49
CA TYR A 203 9.69 -15.71 -2.14
C TYR A 203 8.49 -14.74 -2.03
N GLY A 204 7.29 -15.19 -2.35
CA GLY A 204 6.07 -14.39 -2.22
C GLY A 204 5.58 -14.27 -0.76
N PRO A 205 4.47 -13.54 -0.54
CA PRO A 205 3.78 -13.52 0.75
C PRO A 205 3.37 -14.93 1.16
N LYS A 206 3.42 -15.19 2.47
CA LYS A 206 2.97 -16.45 3.05
C LYS A 206 1.45 -16.54 3.08
N GLU A 207 0.94 -17.74 3.41
CA GLU A 207 -0.48 -18.08 3.37
C GLU A 207 -1.34 -17.08 4.17
N SER A 208 -0.88 -16.68 5.35
CA SER A 208 -1.54 -15.67 6.19
C SER A 208 -1.77 -14.32 5.49
N LEU A 209 -0.78 -13.81 4.77
CA LEU A 209 -0.91 -12.59 3.97
C LEU A 209 -1.74 -12.83 2.71
N PHE A 210 -1.61 -14.01 2.10
CA PHE A 210 -2.39 -14.36 0.91
C PHE A 210 -3.90 -14.39 1.22
N ASP A 211 -4.29 -15.00 2.33
CA ASP A 211 -5.68 -15.06 2.80
C ASP A 211 -6.21 -13.68 3.20
N LEU A 212 -5.36 -12.86 3.83
CA LEU A 212 -5.70 -11.47 4.13
C LEU A 212 -5.96 -10.68 2.84
N PHE A 213 -5.13 -10.84 1.81
CA PHE A 213 -5.34 -10.22 0.51
C PHE A 213 -6.61 -10.72 -0.19
N ALA A 214 -6.89 -12.02 -0.14
CA ALA A 214 -8.13 -12.57 -0.68
C ALA A 214 -9.35 -11.94 0.01
N THR A 215 -9.33 -11.88 1.35
CA THR A 215 -10.40 -11.28 2.16
C THR A 215 -10.62 -9.79 1.82
N LEU A 216 -9.55 -8.99 1.78
CA LEU A 216 -9.64 -7.57 1.40
C LEU A 216 -10.12 -7.39 -0.05
N GLY A 217 -9.74 -8.30 -0.95
CA GLY A 217 -10.22 -8.34 -2.33
C GLY A 217 -11.72 -8.61 -2.42
N GLU A 218 -12.24 -9.55 -1.61
CA GLU A 218 -13.67 -9.84 -1.53
C GLU A 218 -14.48 -8.65 -1.01
N VAL A 219 -14.03 -8.02 0.08
CA VAL A 219 -14.62 -6.78 0.62
C VAL A 219 -14.66 -5.70 -0.46
N GLN A 220 -13.57 -5.54 -1.22
CA GLN A 220 -13.51 -4.58 -2.32
C GLN A 220 -14.50 -4.88 -3.44
N MET A 221 -14.62 -6.14 -3.84
CA MET A 221 -15.56 -6.52 -4.87
C MET A 221 -17.03 -6.39 -4.42
N GLU A 222 -17.32 -6.63 -3.14
CA GLU A 222 -18.65 -6.45 -2.58
C GLU A 222 -19.07 -4.97 -2.62
N VAL A 223 -18.21 -4.07 -2.12
CA VAL A 223 -18.47 -2.62 -2.11
C VAL A 223 -18.64 -2.08 -3.54
N ILE A 224 -17.74 -2.44 -4.46
CA ILE A 224 -17.83 -2.04 -5.86
C ILE A 224 -19.09 -2.62 -6.53
N GLY A 225 -19.42 -3.88 -6.24
CA GLY A 225 -20.61 -4.54 -6.76
C GLY A 225 -21.91 -3.88 -6.27
N ALA A 226 -21.97 -3.52 -4.99
CA ALA A 226 -23.08 -2.76 -4.41
C ALA A 226 -23.21 -1.38 -5.08
N HIS A 227 -22.09 -0.70 -5.33
CA HIS A 227 -22.07 0.58 -6.04
C HIS A 227 -22.65 0.49 -7.46
N ILE A 228 -22.17 -0.46 -8.26
CA ILE A 228 -22.66 -0.67 -9.63
C ILE A 228 -24.18 -0.94 -9.62
N LYS A 229 -24.68 -1.72 -8.66
CA LYS A 229 -26.11 -1.99 -8.50
C LYS A 229 -26.90 -0.72 -8.14
N ALA A 230 -26.40 0.11 -7.22
CA ALA A 230 -27.02 1.36 -6.80
C ALA A 230 -27.14 2.37 -7.95
N VAL A 231 -26.05 2.56 -8.71
CA VAL A 231 -26.02 3.44 -9.90
C VAL A 231 -27.06 2.98 -10.93
N LYS A 232 -27.10 1.69 -11.26
CA LYS A 232 -28.09 1.14 -12.21
C LYS A 232 -29.52 1.35 -11.75
N LYS A 233 -29.81 1.18 -10.46
CA LYS A 233 -31.15 1.43 -9.87
C LYS A 233 -31.54 2.90 -9.97
N SER A 234 -30.61 3.82 -9.70
CA SER A 234 -30.81 5.27 -9.82
C SER A 234 -31.09 5.68 -11.26
N SER A 235 -30.31 5.19 -12.23
CA SER A 235 -30.50 5.47 -13.66
C SER A 235 -31.84 4.94 -14.19
N LYS A 236 -32.28 3.74 -13.75
CA LYS A 236 -33.60 3.21 -14.10
C LYS A 236 -34.72 4.11 -13.57
N LYS A 237 -34.63 4.58 -12.32
CA LYS A 237 -35.63 5.50 -11.73
C LYS A 237 -35.74 6.82 -12.49
N ARG A 238 -34.63 7.31 -13.08
CA ARG A 238 -34.60 8.55 -13.88
C ARG A 238 -35.23 8.38 -15.26
N LEU A 239 -35.04 7.24 -15.92
CA LEU A 239 -35.65 6.94 -17.23
C LEU A 239 -37.19 6.94 -17.19
N TYR A 240 -37.79 6.77 -16.02
CA TYR A 240 -39.26 6.79 -15.83
C TYR A 240 -39.78 8.10 -15.19
N ALA A 241 -38.92 9.09 -14.93
CA ALA A 241 -39.36 10.38 -14.39
C ALA A 241 -39.76 11.32 -15.55
N THR A 242 -41.02 11.77 -15.55
CA THR A 242 -41.65 12.52 -16.65
C THR A 242 -41.50 14.04 -16.58
N ALA A 243 -40.67 14.59 -15.68
CA ALA A 243 -40.52 16.04 -15.50
C ALA A 243 -39.16 16.55 -16.01
N PRO A 244 -39.11 17.76 -16.62
CA PRO A 244 -37.86 18.40 -17.02
C PRO A 244 -37.09 18.79 -15.77
N GLN A 245 -35.99 18.10 -15.46
CA GLN A 245 -35.08 18.48 -14.39
C GLN A 245 -33.98 19.39 -14.91
N GLU A 246 -33.71 20.46 -14.14
CA GLU A 246 -32.50 21.27 -14.23
C GLU A 246 -31.26 20.37 -14.25
N THR A 247 -30.18 20.89 -14.87
CA THR A 247 -28.89 20.22 -15.06
C THR A 247 -28.51 19.38 -13.84
N PRO A 248 -28.26 18.06 -14.00
CA PRO A 248 -28.38 17.12 -12.92
C PRO A 248 -27.23 17.27 -11.92
N ALA A 249 -27.56 17.50 -10.64
CA ALA A 249 -26.67 17.10 -9.56
C ALA A 249 -26.50 15.58 -9.66
N ILE A 250 -25.27 15.12 -9.94
CA ILE A 250 -24.88 13.73 -9.73
C ILE A 250 -25.26 13.44 -8.27
N PRO A 251 -26.07 12.41 -7.97
CA PRO A 251 -26.37 12.09 -6.58
C PRO A 251 -25.02 11.93 -5.87
N PRO A 252 -24.83 12.55 -4.71
CA PRO A 252 -23.57 12.41 -3.98
C PRO A 252 -23.23 10.92 -3.93
N PHE A 253 -21.96 10.59 -4.18
CA PHE A 253 -21.46 9.28 -3.78
C PHE A 253 -21.81 9.15 -2.29
N THR A 254 -22.69 8.21 -1.98
CA THR A 254 -23.09 7.86 -0.62
C THR A 254 -22.71 6.41 -0.41
N HIS A 255 -21.43 6.09 -0.66
CA HIS A 255 -20.94 4.76 -0.36
C HIS A 255 -19.96 4.88 0.79
N PRO A 256 -20.17 4.14 1.89
CA PRO A 256 -19.18 4.09 2.95
C PRO A 256 -17.84 3.66 2.36
N ALA A 257 -16.75 4.10 2.98
CA ALA A 257 -15.40 3.68 2.66
C ALA A 257 -15.33 2.16 2.46
N LEU A 258 -14.34 1.71 1.68
CA LEU A 258 -14.16 0.30 1.38
C LEU A 258 -14.23 -0.60 2.63
N ILE A 259 -13.61 -0.13 3.71
CA ILE A 259 -13.41 -0.90 4.93
C ILE A 259 -13.30 0.06 6.11
N THR A 260 -13.83 -0.32 7.27
CA THR A 260 -13.67 0.45 8.51
C THR A 260 -12.42 0.03 9.28
N PHE A 261 -12.00 0.84 10.24
CA PHE A 261 -10.88 0.49 11.13
C PHE A 261 -11.10 -0.84 11.87
N GLU A 262 -12.32 -1.11 12.32
CA GLU A 262 -12.67 -2.32 13.07
C GLU A 262 -12.53 -3.56 12.19
N GLN A 263 -12.98 -3.48 10.94
CA GLN A 263 -12.84 -4.56 9.96
C GLN A 263 -11.38 -4.81 9.61
N VAL A 264 -10.59 -3.76 9.33
CA VAL A 264 -9.14 -3.90 9.11
C VAL A 264 -8.51 -4.59 10.31
N LYS A 265 -8.81 -4.13 11.53
CA LYS A 265 -8.23 -4.70 12.75
C LYS A 265 -8.55 -6.19 12.91
N GLU A 266 -9.80 -6.58 12.69
CA GLU A 266 -10.24 -7.99 12.78
C GLU A 266 -9.47 -8.88 11.79
N HIS A 267 -9.31 -8.43 10.55
CA HIS A 267 -8.57 -9.19 9.54
C HIS A 267 -7.07 -9.31 9.88
N PHE A 268 -6.46 -8.26 10.42
CA PHE A 268 -5.06 -8.30 10.88
C PHE A 268 -4.88 -9.21 12.11
N ASP A 269 -5.82 -9.17 13.06
CA ASP A 269 -5.82 -10.06 14.23
C ASP A 269 -5.88 -11.54 13.81
N THR A 270 -6.76 -11.84 12.84
CA THR A 270 -6.87 -13.19 12.25
C THR A 270 -5.57 -13.61 11.56
N ALA A 271 -4.99 -12.76 10.71
CA ALA A 271 -3.75 -13.06 10.01
C ALA A 271 -2.57 -13.30 10.97
N LEU A 272 -2.45 -12.49 12.03
CA LEU A 272 -1.42 -12.66 13.06
C LEU A 272 -1.59 -13.97 13.85
N GLN A 273 -2.83 -14.36 14.14
CA GLN A 273 -3.11 -15.64 14.78
C GLN A 273 -2.65 -16.80 13.89
N THR A 274 -2.94 -16.75 12.59
CA THR A 274 -2.50 -17.74 11.60
C THR A 274 -0.98 -17.83 11.52
N VAL A 275 -0.27 -16.70 11.43
CA VAL A 275 1.21 -16.68 11.43
C VAL A 275 1.76 -17.33 12.70
N SER A 276 1.18 -17.00 13.86
CA SER A 276 1.66 -17.52 15.15
C SER A 276 1.47 -19.04 15.28
N GLN A 277 0.46 -19.60 14.61
CA GLN A 277 0.16 -21.04 14.63
C GLN A 277 0.96 -21.82 13.60
N ASN A 278 1.10 -21.27 12.38
CA ASN A 278 1.62 -22.01 11.23
C ASN A 278 3.09 -21.72 10.93
N GLU A 279 3.63 -20.61 11.44
CA GLU A 279 4.97 -20.12 11.09
C GLU A 279 5.80 -19.75 12.34
N PRO A 280 5.91 -20.63 13.36
CA PRO A 280 6.56 -20.30 14.63
C PRO A 280 8.05 -19.98 14.48
N GLU A 281 8.71 -20.48 13.43
CA GLU A 281 10.10 -20.18 13.12
C GLU A 281 10.34 -18.68 12.87
N MET A 282 9.34 -17.95 12.37
CA MET A 282 9.45 -16.49 12.15
C MET A 282 9.49 -15.68 13.45
N LEU A 283 8.99 -16.23 14.56
CA LEU A 283 9.05 -15.62 15.90
C LEU A 283 10.43 -15.81 16.55
N LEU A 284 11.08 -16.95 16.27
CA LEU A 284 12.38 -17.30 16.84
C LEU A 284 13.52 -16.49 16.23
N GLN A 285 13.39 -16.09 14.96
CA GLN A 285 14.38 -15.26 14.27
C GLN A 285 14.57 -13.87 14.89
N GLU A 286 13.73 -13.43 15.83
CA GLU A 286 13.89 -12.13 16.52
C GLU A 286 14.93 -12.17 17.65
N GLY A 287 15.15 -13.33 18.28
CA GLY A 287 15.92 -13.46 19.52
C GLY A 287 17.45 -13.62 19.40
N GLU A 288 17.99 -14.05 18.25
CA GLU A 288 19.32 -14.68 18.24
C GLU A 288 20.36 -14.21 17.20
N ARG A 289 20.26 -13.02 16.60
CA ARG A 289 21.39 -12.50 15.81
C ARG A 289 22.09 -11.33 16.50
N PRO A 290 23.35 -11.50 16.95
CA PRO A 290 24.24 -10.36 17.16
C PRO A 290 24.30 -9.58 15.85
N GLU A 291 24.32 -8.25 15.94
CA GLU A 291 24.70 -7.39 14.83
C GLU A 291 26.01 -7.96 14.29
N ALA A 292 25.99 -8.47 13.05
CA ALA A 292 27.24 -8.78 12.37
C ALA A 292 27.96 -7.43 12.27
N ASP A 293 29.12 -7.35 12.91
CA ASP A 293 30.02 -6.21 12.81
C ASP A 293 30.09 -5.82 11.33
N GLU A 294 29.78 -4.56 11.05
CA GLU A 294 30.15 -3.91 9.80
C GLU A 294 31.69 -3.90 9.78
N GLU A 295 32.30 -5.02 9.37
CA GLU A 295 33.72 -5.08 9.08
C GLU A 295 33.98 -4.15 7.89
N ASN A 296 34.82 -3.16 8.17
CA ASN A 296 35.46 -2.25 7.24
C ASN A 296 35.77 -2.91 5.89
N ASP A 297 35.08 -2.48 4.84
CA ASP A 297 35.65 -2.48 3.49
C ASP A 297 36.64 -1.30 3.40
N GLU A 298 37.79 -1.46 4.04
CA GLU A 298 39.00 -0.68 3.74
C GLU A 298 39.67 -1.28 2.49
N ASP A 299 39.87 -0.39 1.52
CA ASP A 299 41.02 -0.34 0.61
C ASP A 299 41.21 -1.46 -0.40
N GLY A 300 40.75 -1.16 -1.62
CA GLY A 300 41.19 -1.79 -2.86
C GLY A 300 41.33 -0.75 -3.96
N GLU A 301 42.09 0.32 -3.73
CA GLU A 301 42.67 1.13 -4.80
C GLU A 301 43.54 0.21 -5.66
N THR A 302 43.10 -0.05 -6.89
CA THR A 302 44.01 -0.47 -7.96
C THR A 302 44.22 0.72 -8.86
N ASP A 303 45.38 1.33 -8.70
CA ASP A 303 46.02 2.20 -9.67
C ASP A 303 46.08 1.46 -11.02
N GLU A 304 45.39 1.97 -12.03
CA GLU A 304 45.70 1.67 -13.42
C GLU A 304 46.46 2.86 -13.98
N ASP A 305 47.78 2.67 -13.99
CA ASP A 305 48.79 3.51 -14.61
C ASP A 305 48.54 3.69 -16.12
N ASP A 306 48.65 4.94 -16.54
CA ASP A 306 49.30 5.45 -17.76
C ASP A 306 49.69 4.44 -18.86
N GLU A 307 48.98 4.48 -19.99
CA GLU A 307 49.62 4.37 -21.31
C GLU A 307 49.13 5.50 -22.21
N ASP A 308 49.93 6.56 -22.23
CA ASP A 308 50.15 7.41 -23.39
C ASP A 308 50.49 6.52 -24.60
N ASP A 309 49.75 6.64 -25.70
CA ASP A 309 50.39 6.64 -27.01
C ASP A 309 49.62 7.53 -27.99
N LYS A 310 50.36 8.56 -28.40
CA LYS A 310 50.10 9.42 -29.55
C LYS A 310 50.37 8.59 -30.80
N ASP A 311 49.57 8.76 -31.83
CA ASP A 311 50.11 8.89 -33.17
C ASP A 311 49.20 9.75 -34.02
N ASP A 312 49.86 10.77 -34.57
CA ASP A 312 49.38 11.81 -35.46
C ASP A 312 49.12 11.28 -36.89
N ASP A 313 48.36 12.07 -37.64
CA ASP A 313 48.44 12.24 -39.10
C ASP A 313 48.07 11.03 -40.00
N GLU A 314 47.48 11.16 -41.19
CA GLU A 314 47.49 12.25 -42.16
C GLU A 314 46.37 12.03 -43.19
N GLU A 315 45.95 13.13 -43.82
CA GLU A 315 45.18 13.20 -45.05
C GLU A 315 45.78 12.39 -46.21
N SER A 316 44.90 12.11 -47.19
CA SER A 316 45.12 12.03 -48.66
C SER A 316 44.89 10.66 -49.33
N GLY A 317 43.92 10.65 -50.25
CA GLY A 317 43.56 9.54 -51.12
C GLY A 317 42.12 9.63 -51.62
#